data_AF-A0A3D4RQR2-F1
#
_entry.id   AF-A0A3D4RQR2-F1
#
_cell.length_a   1.000
_cell.length_b   1.000
_cell.length_c   1.000
_cell.angle_alpha   90.00
_cell.angle_beta   90.00
_cell.angle_gamma   90.00
#
_symmetry.space_group_name_H-M   'P 1'
#
loop_
_entity.id
_entity.type
_entity.pdbx_description
1 polymer ?
#
loop_
_entity_poly.entity_id
_entity_poly.type
_entity_poly.pdbx_seq_one_letter_code
_entity_poly.pdbx_strand_id
1 'polypeptide(L)'
;MVPVIEALRGRPDWHPVVRLADRVKRAGGGAPIQPPGADAHTPSQGLYAVGSGLEVRAGAGGLLAIAADAYSPEQGLLKDGRSLTGLHQLEIDDRDRRWQLDAIVRPSWAERIWSDGSNLYAAHADNAIVAWRAAKPDRPSGTWEPEQNPWPWAAEIGVDFHGLWGLLEVQGEYGKAVQRLRWIPPGRFLMGSPESEIDHEDTERLHQVTLTRGFWLGDTAVSQALWQAVTGQNPSHFKGDDLPVERISWEDCQTFIARLAKLAPDLGPALPSEAQWEYACRAGTRTPFSFGEHLHPELANYNGDYPYANAQKGLYRQQTLPVQHFDPNDWGLYQMHGNVDEWCADWYAEYPDAEVTDPAGPRQGRERVLRGGAWLDRGRRLRSANRLGSSPDARFGSIGLRLAGGFDPRAGQAGQAGRAGASAGALTADDRAPGDRALGGHGVGGGGRAGQVKSRRRRPG
;
A
#
# COMPACT_ATOMS: atom_id res chain seq x y z
N MET A 1 2.29 -27.43 31.63
CA MET A 1 3.13 -26.62 30.73
C MET A 1 3.57 -27.38 29.48
N VAL A 2 4.46 -28.38 29.54
CA VAL A 2 4.98 -29.10 28.35
C VAL A 2 3.87 -29.67 27.44
N PRO A 3 2.81 -30.31 27.95
CA PRO A 3 1.74 -30.83 27.09
C PRO A 3 0.93 -29.76 26.35
N VAL A 4 0.77 -28.57 26.95
CA VAL A 4 0.06 -27.42 26.33
C VAL A 4 0.90 -26.84 25.19
N ILE A 5 2.21 -26.68 25.42
CA ILE A 5 3.15 -26.15 24.42
C ILE A 5 3.28 -27.12 23.23
N GLU A 6 3.39 -28.43 23.48
CA GLU A 6 3.48 -29.45 22.42
C GLU A 6 2.19 -29.55 21.59
N ALA A 7 1.02 -29.47 22.22
CA ALA A 7 -0.26 -29.48 21.49
C ALA A 7 -0.48 -28.22 20.64
N LEU A 8 0.05 -27.07 21.08
CA LEU A 8 -0.05 -25.83 20.31
C LEU A 8 0.99 -25.77 19.17
N ARG A 9 2.17 -26.39 19.30
CA ARG A 9 3.18 -26.55 18.24
C ARG A 9 2.69 -27.38 17.05
N GLY A 10 1.72 -28.26 17.25
CA GLY A 10 1.14 -29.09 16.19
C GLY A 10 0.16 -28.34 15.26
N ARG A 11 -0.09 -27.04 15.49
CA ARG A 11 -1.03 -26.23 14.70
C ARG A 11 -0.31 -25.34 13.68
N PRO A 12 -0.75 -25.28 12.41
CA PRO A 12 -0.04 -24.58 11.34
C PRO A 12 -0.08 -23.04 11.45
N ASP A 13 -0.96 -22.51 12.28
CA ASP A 13 -1.18 -21.07 12.53
C ASP A 13 -0.55 -20.56 13.84
N TRP A 14 0.13 -21.43 14.60
CA TRP A 14 0.57 -21.12 15.96
C TRP A 14 2.05 -21.46 16.22
N HIS A 15 2.84 -20.45 16.55
CA HIS A 15 4.27 -20.60 16.88
C HIS A 15 4.60 -19.88 18.19
N PRO A 16 4.78 -20.60 19.32
CA PRO A 16 5.03 -19.95 20.61
C PRO A 16 6.44 -19.39 20.67
N VAL A 17 6.58 -18.14 21.10
CA VAL A 17 7.83 -17.63 21.67
C VAL A 17 7.70 -17.64 23.19
N VAL A 18 8.45 -18.53 23.84
CA VAL A 18 8.49 -18.63 25.29
C VAL A 18 9.43 -17.55 25.81
N ARG A 19 8.91 -16.57 26.55
CA ARG A 19 9.76 -15.74 27.41
C ARG A 19 9.91 -16.43 28.77
N LEU A 20 11.14 -16.68 29.19
CA LEU A 20 11.42 -16.77 30.64
C LEU A 20 11.37 -15.35 31.18
N ALA A 21 10.20 -14.92 31.68
CA ALA A 21 10.14 -13.68 32.44
C ALA A 21 10.91 -13.87 33.75
N ASP A 22 11.85 -12.97 34.02
CA ASP A 22 12.50 -12.85 35.32
C ASP A 22 11.45 -12.80 36.43
N ARG A 23 11.69 -13.60 37.48
CA ARG A 23 10.88 -13.78 38.70
C ARG A 23 9.95 -12.60 39.02
N VAL A 24 8.64 -12.75 38.77
CA VAL A 24 7.64 -11.92 39.44
C VAL A 24 7.61 -12.36 40.92
N LYS A 25 8.25 -11.59 41.81
CA LYS A 25 8.12 -11.82 43.26
C LYS A 25 6.68 -11.49 43.68
N ARG A 26 6.03 -12.44 44.39
CA ARG A 26 4.77 -12.19 45.10
C ARG A 26 4.91 -10.99 46.03
N ALA A 27 4.02 -10.00 45.90
CA ALA A 27 3.81 -9.02 46.97
C ALA A 27 3.18 -9.76 48.17
N GLY A 28 3.91 -9.82 49.29
CA GLY A 28 3.49 -10.47 50.53
C GLY A 28 2.53 -9.63 51.36
N GLY A 29 1.69 -10.29 52.15
CA GLY A 29 0.52 -9.73 52.83
C GLY A 29 0.77 -8.89 54.09
N GLY A 30 -0.26 -8.10 54.44
CA GLY A 30 -0.43 -7.32 55.67
C GLY A 30 -1.87 -6.76 55.73
N ALA A 31 -2.47 -6.75 56.92
CA ALA A 31 -3.90 -6.57 57.23
C ALA A 31 -4.45 -5.11 57.05
N PRO A 32 -5.78 -4.86 57.19
CA PRO A 32 -6.52 -3.84 56.44
C PRO A 32 -6.52 -2.45 57.09
N ILE A 33 -6.53 -1.40 56.25
CA ILE A 33 -6.88 -0.02 56.64
C ILE A 33 -7.93 0.50 55.65
N GLN A 34 -9.08 0.91 56.18
CA GLN A 34 -10.13 1.67 55.46
C GLN A 34 -10.01 3.18 55.75
N PRO A 35 -10.63 4.07 54.94
CA PRO A 35 -9.97 5.24 54.35
C PRO A 35 -10.38 6.59 54.99
N PRO A 36 -9.80 7.70 54.50
CA PRO A 36 -10.67 8.83 54.11
C PRO A 36 -10.32 9.46 52.75
N GLY A 37 -11.32 10.16 52.18
CA GLY A 37 -11.43 10.68 50.79
C GLY A 37 -10.45 11.79 50.38
N ALA A 38 -10.49 12.36 49.17
CA ALA A 38 -11.53 12.42 48.15
C ALA A 38 -10.93 12.64 46.72
N ASP A 39 -11.73 12.25 45.71
CA ASP A 39 -11.89 12.73 44.31
C ASP A 39 -10.70 12.92 43.34
N ALA A 40 -10.66 12.09 42.28
CA ALA A 40 -11.04 12.41 40.88
C ALA A 40 -10.34 11.51 39.83
N HIS A 41 -11.10 11.09 38.81
CA HIS A 41 -10.72 10.48 37.51
C HIS A 41 -10.56 8.94 37.34
N THR A 42 -11.46 8.42 36.48
CA THR A 42 -11.36 7.31 35.50
C THR A 42 -10.80 5.95 35.97
N PRO A 43 -11.61 4.86 35.99
CA PRO A 43 -11.11 3.54 36.37
C PRO A 43 -10.32 2.92 35.20
N SER A 44 -8.98 2.96 35.31
CA SER A 44 -8.12 1.98 34.66
C SER A 44 -8.39 0.62 35.31
N GLN A 45 -8.99 -0.31 34.55
CA GLN A 45 -9.23 -1.68 35.02
C GLN A 45 -7.91 -2.45 35.09
N GLY A 46 -7.16 -2.26 36.16
CA GLY A 46 -6.11 -3.18 36.59
C GLY A 46 -6.72 -4.38 37.33
N LEU A 47 -6.32 -5.59 36.96
CA LEU A 47 -6.76 -6.84 37.59
C LEU A 47 -5.93 -7.16 38.84
N TYR A 48 -6.61 -7.66 39.87
CA TYR A 48 -6.09 -8.02 41.20
C TYR A 48 -6.03 -9.54 41.38
N ALA A 49 -5.14 -10.02 42.26
CA ALA A 49 -5.05 -11.44 42.63
C ALA A 49 -5.89 -11.76 43.88
N VAL A 50 -6.71 -12.81 43.83
CA VAL A 50 -7.41 -13.38 44.99
C VAL A 50 -7.34 -14.90 44.92
N GLY A 51 -6.63 -15.53 45.87
CA GLY A 51 -6.80 -16.96 46.20
C GLY A 51 -6.59 -17.98 45.08
N SER A 52 -6.77 -19.27 45.40
CA SER A 52 -6.47 -20.42 44.53
C SER A 52 -7.50 -20.69 43.43
N GLY A 53 -8.06 -19.64 42.83
CA GLY A 53 -8.96 -19.75 41.69
C GLY A 53 -9.17 -18.36 41.08
N LEU A 54 -8.80 -18.20 39.80
CA LEU A 54 -8.89 -16.92 39.10
C LEU A 54 -9.90 -17.00 37.93
N GLU A 55 -10.67 -15.92 37.78
CA GLU A 55 -11.77 -15.77 36.83
C GLU A 55 -11.28 -15.23 35.46
N VAL A 56 -11.98 -15.59 34.37
CA VAL A 56 -11.65 -15.22 32.99
C VAL A 56 -12.47 -14.02 32.51
N ARG A 57 -11.83 -13.03 31.88
CA ARG A 57 -12.50 -12.03 31.05
C ARG A 57 -11.87 -11.93 29.66
N ALA A 58 -12.66 -12.23 28.63
CA ALA A 58 -12.34 -11.85 27.27
C ALA A 58 -12.65 -10.35 27.10
N GLY A 59 -11.63 -9.52 27.05
CA GLY A 59 -11.74 -8.15 26.50
C GLY A 59 -11.53 -8.17 24.99
N ALA A 60 -11.79 -7.04 24.32
CA ALA A 60 -11.72 -6.87 22.86
C ALA A 60 -10.39 -7.28 22.18
N GLY A 61 -9.34 -7.59 22.96
CA GLY A 61 -8.04 -8.11 22.49
C GLY A 61 -7.79 -9.62 22.70
N GLY A 62 -8.78 -10.42 23.12
CA GLY A 62 -8.67 -11.88 23.15
C GLY A 62 -7.66 -12.47 24.15
N LEU A 63 -7.47 -11.85 25.31
CA LEU A 63 -6.59 -12.35 26.38
C LEU A 63 -7.24 -13.55 27.10
N LEU A 64 -6.48 -14.63 27.31
CA LEU A 64 -6.93 -15.79 28.08
C LEU A 64 -5.89 -16.23 29.13
N ALA A 65 -6.31 -16.32 30.39
CA ALA A 65 -5.51 -16.87 31.48
C ALA A 65 -6.00 -18.27 31.84
N ILE A 66 -5.08 -19.24 31.93
CA ILE A 66 -5.41 -20.65 32.26
C ILE A 66 -4.49 -21.19 33.37
N ALA A 67 -5.07 -21.92 34.31
CA ALA A 67 -4.31 -22.70 35.28
C ALA A 67 -3.66 -23.90 34.59
N ALA A 68 -2.48 -24.31 35.05
CA ALA A 68 -1.70 -25.40 34.42
C ALA A 68 -2.45 -26.75 34.33
N ASP A 69 -3.50 -26.96 35.13
CA ASP A 69 -4.34 -28.15 35.18
C ASP A 69 -5.67 -28.01 34.42
N ALA A 70 -5.95 -26.86 33.81
CA ALA A 70 -7.20 -26.56 33.10
C ALA A 70 -7.24 -27.09 31.64
N TYR A 71 -6.15 -27.68 31.14
CA TYR A 71 -6.04 -28.22 29.77
C TYR A 71 -6.05 -29.76 29.76
N SER A 72 -6.80 -30.34 28.81
CA SER A 72 -6.87 -31.80 28.59
C SER A 72 -6.11 -32.18 27.31
N PRO A 73 -4.90 -32.76 27.40
CA PRO A 73 -4.10 -33.12 26.23
C PRO A 73 -4.76 -34.15 25.31
N GLU A 74 -5.59 -35.04 25.88
CA GLU A 74 -6.27 -36.11 25.13
C GLU A 74 -7.42 -35.58 24.27
N GLN A 75 -8.00 -34.43 24.63
CA GLN A 75 -9.16 -33.85 23.96
C GLN A 75 -8.83 -32.60 23.12
N GLY A 76 -7.60 -32.07 23.24
CA GLY A 76 -7.18 -30.86 22.52
C GLY A 76 -7.91 -29.57 22.94
N LEU A 77 -8.59 -29.57 24.09
CA LEU A 77 -9.44 -28.50 24.60
C LEU A 77 -9.13 -28.16 26.07
N LEU A 78 -9.57 -26.97 26.50
CA LEU A 78 -9.71 -26.69 27.93
C LEU A 78 -10.78 -27.59 28.53
N LYS A 79 -10.65 -27.93 29.82
CA LYS A 79 -11.60 -28.79 30.55
C LYS A 79 -13.02 -28.22 30.61
N ASP A 80 -13.19 -26.93 30.30
CA ASP A 80 -14.48 -26.24 30.18
C ASP A 80 -15.02 -26.17 28.73
N GLY A 81 -14.36 -26.82 27.77
CA GLY A 81 -14.80 -26.94 26.39
C GLY A 81 -14.48 -25.74 25.49
N ARG A 82 -13.80 -24.70 25.99
CA ARG A 82 -13.45 -23.51 25.19
C ARG A 82 -12.29 -23.78 24.21
N SER A 83 -12.38 -23.18 23.02
CA SER A 83 -11.33 -23.24 22.00
C SER A 83 -10.26 -22.17 22.24
N LEU A 84 -9.01 -22.50 21.92
CA LEU A 84 -7.85 -21.60 21.99
C LEU A 84 -7.63 -20.80 20.69
N THR A 85 -8.56 -20.86 19.73
CA THR A 85 -8.48 -20.13 18.45
C THR A 85 -8.80 -18.64 18.62
N GLY A 86 -8.02 -17.76 17.99
CA GLY A 86 -8.22 -16.31 18.03
C GLY A 86 -7.59 -15.60 19.24
N LEU A 87 -6.72 -16.27 19.98
CA LEU A 87 -6.00 -15.69 21.12
C LEU A 87 -4.72 -15.01 20.65
N HIS A 88 -4.58 -13.72 20.98
CA HIS A 88 -3.35 -12.96 20.72
C HIS A 88 -2.34 -13.09 21.86
N GLN A 89 -2.80 -13.45 23.05
CA GLN A 89 -1.96 -13.56 24.24
C GLN A 89 -2.57 -14.58 25.22
N LEU A 90 -1.72 -15.45 25.76
CA LEU A 90 -2.07 -16.51 26.70
C LEU A 90 -1.23 -16.37 27.97
N GLU A 91 -1.89 -16.26 29.12
CA GLU A 91 -1.22 -16.30 30.42
C GLU A 91 -1.38 -17.69 31.05
N ILE A 92 -0.29 -18.29 31.51
CA ILE A 92 -0.28 -19.59 32.19
C ILE A 92 0.31 -19.43 33.58
N ASP A 93 -0.47 -19.76 34.61
CA ASP A 93 0.04 -19.85 35.98
C ASP A 93 0.46 -21.30 36.27
N ASP A 94 1.76 -21.51 36.52
CA ASP A 94 2.37 -22.78 36.90
C ASP A 94 3.10 -22.65 38.24
N ARG A 95 2.47 -23.17 39.31
CA ARG A 95 2.94 -23.07 40.70
C ARG A 95 3.18 -21.61 41.13
N ASP A 96 4.43 -21.22 41.33
CA ASP A 96 4.84 -19.87 41.74
C ASP A 96 5.30 -19.01 40.54
N ARG A 97 5.03 -19.45 39.31
CA ARG A 97 5.44 -18.76 38.09
C ARG A 97 4.21 -18.39 37.25
N ARG A 98 4.18 -17.14 36.79
CA ARG A 98 3.27 -16.68 35.75
C ARG A 98 4.03 -16.59 34.44
N TRP A 99 3.49 -17.19 33.40
CA TRP A 99 4.01 -17.18 32.04
C TRP A 99 3.07 -16.36 31.18
N GLN A 100 3.63 -15.56 30.28
CA GLN A 100 2.89 -14.84 29.25
C GLN A 100 3.42 -15.30 27.90
N LEU A 101 2.52 -15.80 27.07
CA LEU A 101 2.78 -16.35 25.74
C LEU A 101 2.06 -15.45 24.75
N ASP A 102 2.82 -14.68 23.98
CA ASP A 102 2.27 -13.88 22.90
C ASP A 102 2.08 -14.79 21.69
N ALA A 103 0.87 -14.82 21.11
CA ALA A 103 0.64 -15.48 19.84
C ALA A 103 1.22 -14.59 18.74
N ILE A 104 2.26 -15.07 18.08
CA ILE A 104 2.82 -14.39 16.93
C ILE A 104 1.97 -14.79 15.72
N VAL A 105 1.03 -13.91 15.36
CA VAL A 105 0.27 -14.04 14.12
C VAL A 105 1.26 -13.93 12.96
N ARG A 106 1.20 -14.89 12.02
CA ARG A 106 1.98 -14.81 10.79
C ARG A 106 1.69 -13.46 10.12
N PRO A 107 2.70 -12.59 9.93
CA PRO A 107 2.45 -11.33 9.24
C PRO A 107 1.96 -11.60 7.82
N SER A 108 0.99 -10.81 7.34
CA SER A 108 0.40 -10.99 6.00
C SER A 108 1.43 -10.89 4.87
N TRP A 109 2.54 -10.18 5.10
CA TRP A 109 3.66 -10.05 4.17
C TRP A 109 4.63 -11.25 4.19
N ALA A 110 4.59 -12.10 5.22
CA ALA A 110 5.54 -13.20 5.36
C ALA A 110 5.10 -14.39 4.49
N GLU A 111 5.94 -14.84 3.56
CA GLU A 111 5.70 -16.05 2.77
C GLU A 111 6.06 -17.32 3.53
N ARG A 112 7.08 -17.24 4.38
CA ARG A 112 7.55 -18.35 5.21
C ARG A 112 7.84 -17.87 6.62
N ILE A 113 7.60 -18.72 7.61
CA ILE A 113 8.04 -18.53 8.99
C ILE A 113 8.81 -19.78 9.42
N TRP A 114 9.92 -19.60 10.14
CA TRP A 114 10.66 -20.71 10.73
C TRP A 114 11.35 -20.28 12.02
N SER A 115 11.82 -21.25 12.80
CA SER A 115 12.66 -21.01 13.97
C SER A 115 13.93 -21.87 13.86
N ASP A 116 15.05 -21.36 14.35
CA ASP A 116 16.30 -22.11 14.51
C ASP A 116 16.46 -22.68 15.93
N GLY A 117 15.44 -22.55 16.78
CA GLY A 117 15.45 -22.93 18.19
C GLY A 117 15.83 -21.80 19.16
N SER A 118 16.37 -20.68 18.66
CA SER A 118 16.72 -19.50 19.47
C SER A 118 15.93 -18.25 19.08
N ASN A 119 15.60 -18.09 17.79
CA ASN A 119 14.81 -16.98 17.27
C ASN A 119 13.66 -17.47 16.38
N LEU A 120 12.68 -16.59 16.15
CA LEU A 120 11.64 -16.79 15.14
C LEU A 120 11.94 -15.85 13.96
N TYR A 121 11.83 -16.38 12.76
CA TYR A 121 12.13 -15.71 11.50
C TYR A 121 10.91 -15.73 10.59
N ALA A 122 10.73 -14.66 9.83
CA ALA A 122 9.80 -14.55 8.73
C ALA A 122 10.60 -14.17 7.48
N ALA A 123 10.38 -14.88 6.38
CA ALA A 123 10.93 -14.51 5.08
C ALA A 123 9.84 -13.90 4.22
N HIS A 124 10.20 -12.77 3.64
CA HIS A 124 9.52 -12.15 2.53
C HIS A 124 9.79 -12.91 1.21
N ALA A 125 8.91 -12.74 0.22
CA ALA A 125 9.00 -13.38 -1.11
C ALA A 125 10.35 -13.17 -1.82
N ASP A 126 10.94 -12.00 -1.63
CA ASP A 126 12.24 -11.62 -2.19
C ASP A 126 13.42 -12.00 -1.28
N ASN A 127 13.25 -13.01 -0.41
CA ASN A 127 14.24 -13.50 0.56
C ASN A 127 14.65 -12.50 1.66
N ALA A 128 13.89 -11.43 1.90
CA ALA A 128 14.14 -10.58 3.07
C ALA A 128 13.85 -11.37 4.34
N ILE A 129 14.87 -11.57 5.17
CA ILE A 129 14.74 -12.28 6.44
C ILE A 129 14.52 -11.25 7.55
N VAL A 130 13.38 -11.35 8.20
CA VAL A 130 12.98 -10.53 9.32
C VAL A 130 12.91 -11.41 10.54
N ALA A 131 13.65 -11.08 11.58
CA ALA A 131 13.65 -11.83 12.82
C ALA A 131 12.75 -11.14 13.85
N TRP A 132 11.95 -11.96 14.53
CA TRP A 132 11.23 -11.52 15.71
C TRP A 132 12.22 -11.29 16.84
N ARG A 133 12.22 -10.08 17.40
CA ARG A 133 12.94 -9.76 18.62
C ARG A 133 11.93 -9.73 19.76
N ALA A 134 12.05 -10.69 20.67
CA ALA A 134 11.25 -10.74 21.88
C ALA A 134 11.39 -9.44 22.67
N ALA A 135 10.33 -9.04 23.36
CA ALA A 135 10.41 -7.85 24.18
C ALA A 135 11.29 -8.06 25.42
N LYS A 136 11.86 -6.94 25.88
CA LYS A 136 12.81 -6.82 26.98
C LYS A 136 12.23 -5.87 28.05
N PRO A 137 12.78 -5.80 29.27
CA PRO A 137 12.30 -4.88 30.30
C PRO A 137 12.25 -3.40 29.86
N ASP A 138 13.14 -3.00 28.95
CA ASP A 138 13.24 -1.67 28.34
C ASP A 138 12.47 -1.52 27.01
N ARG A 139 11.97 -2.63 26.45
CA ARG A 139 11.10 -2.65 25.26
C ARG A 139 9.96 -3.64 25.51
N PRO A 140 8.79 -3.22 26.00
CA PRO A 140 7.76 -4.15 26.52
C PRO A 140 7.01 -4.94 25.45
N SER A 141 7.08 -4.55 24.17
CA SER A 141 6.51 -5.27 23.01
C SER A 141 7.59 -5.88 22.09
N GLY A 142 7.32 -7.09 21.60
CA GLY A 142 8.21 -7.71 20.61
C GLY A 142 8.05 -7.04 19.26
N THR A 143 9.12 -7.01 18.48
CA THR A 143 9.17 -6.31 17.19
C THR A 143 9.78 -7.21 16.13
N TRP A 144 9.27 -7.11 14.91
CA TRP A 144 9.90 -7.70 13.73
C TRP A 144 11.01 -6.77 13.25
N GLU A 145 12.26 -7.26 13.25
CA GLU A 145 13.43 -6.51 12.82
C GLU A 145 14.10 -7.20 11.64
N PRO A 146 14.32 -6.49 10.52
CA PRO A 146 15.08 -7.05 9.41
C PRO A 146 16.49 -7.46 9.85
N GLU A 147 16.94 -8.66 9.49
CA GLU A 147 18.31 -9.08 9.78
C GLU A 147 19.31 -8.50 8.78
N GLN A 148 18.87 -8.34 7.53
CA GLN A 148 19.63 -7.77 6.45
C GLN A 148 18.68 -6.97 5.56
N ASN A 149 19.17 -5.88 4.98
CA ASN A 149 18.46 -5.16 3.94
C ASN A 149 18.83 -5.75 2.57
N PRO A 150 17.94 -6.51 1.92
CA PRO A 150 18.21 -7.07 0.60
C PRO A 150 18.00 -6.07 -0.53
N TRP A 151 17.53 -4.85 -0.26
CA TRP A 151 17.22 -3.84 -1.26
C TRP A 151 18.23 -2.69 -1.24
N PRO A 152 19.15 -2.63 -2.22
CA PRO A 152 20.20 -1.60 -2.27
C PRO A 152 19.65 -0.17 -2.37
N TRP A 153 18.43 0.00 -2.90
CA TRP A 153 17.81 1.31 -3.03
C TRP A 153 17.32 1.90 -1.70
N ALA A 154 17.05 1.05 -0.70
CA ALA A 154 16.48 1.48 0.57
C ALA A 154 17.61 1.84 1.55
N ALA A 155 17.63 3.08 2.03
CA ALA A 155 18.57 3.52 3.06
C ALA A 155 18.29 2.84 4.40
N GLU A 156 17.01 2.61 4.68
CA GLU A 156 16.51 1.92 5.87
C GLU A 156 15.33 1.02 5.48
N ILE A 157 15.16 -0.09 6.18
CA ILE A 157 13.96 -0.92 6.09
C ILE A 157 13.45 -1.25 7.48
N GLY A 158 12.16 -1.47 7.59
CA GLY A 158 11.54 -1.86 8.85
C GLY A 158 10.20 -2.53 8.64
N VAL A 159 9.63 -3.03 9.73
CA VAL A 159 8.30 -3.62 9.75
C VAL A 159 7.52 -2.98 10.88
N ASP A 160 6.33 -2.50 10.57
CA ASP A 160 5.35 -2.07 11.58
C ASP A 160 4.03 -2.84 11.39
N PHE A 161 2.97 -2.38 12.06
CA PHE A 161 1.65 -3.02 11.99
C PHE A 161 1.00 -2.93 10.59
N HIS A 162 1.47 -2.03 9.73
CA HIS A 162 1.06 -1.92 8.33
C HIS A 162 1.91 -2.79 7.39
N GLY A 163 2.94 -3.45 7.92
CA GLY A 163 3.81 -4.35 7.18
C GLY A 163 5.19 -3.76 6.89
N LEU A 164 5.84 -4.35 5.89
CA LEU A 164 7.20 -4.01 5.51
C LEU A 164 7.25 -2.65 4.80
N TRP A 165 8.23 -1.84 5.18
CA TRP A 165 8.52 -0.55 4.56
C TRP A 165 10.02 -0.38 4.28
N GLY A 166 10.33 0.47 3.30
CA GLY A 166 11.68 0.91 2.97
C GLY A 166 11.73 2.42 2.80
N LEU A 167 12.82 3.06 3.26
CA LEU A 167 13.06 4.49 3.13
C LEU A 167 13.94 4.77 1.92
N LEU A 168 13.37 5.44 0.92
CA LEU A 168 14.10 6.00 -0.19
C LEU A 168 14.64 7.38 0.23
N GLU A 169 15.96 7.49 0.33
CA GLU A 169 16.63 8.78 0.46
C GLU A 169 17.13 9.25 -0.91
N VAL A 170 16.67 10.40 -1.36
CA VAL A 170 17.08 11.00 -2.62
C VAL A 170 18.04 12.15 -2.35
N GLN A 171 19.27 12.00 -2.84
CA GLN A 171 20.22 13.11 -2.99
C GLN A 171 20.19 13.56 -4.45
N GLY A 172 19.28 14.45 -4.78
CA GLY A 172 19.22 15.05 -6.11
C GLY A 172 20.21 16.21 -6.25
N GLU A 173 20.39 16.68 -7.49
CA GLU A 173 21.19 17.87 -7.81
C GLU A 173 20.66 19.12 -7.08
N TYR A 174 19.35 19.16 -6.81
CA TYR A 174 18.65 20.35 -6.32
C TYR A 174 18.25 20.27 -4.85
N GLY A 175 18.58 19.18 -4.15
CA GLY A 175 18.24 19.02 -2.73
C GLY A 175 18.22 17.59 -2.25
N LYS A 176 17.82 17.43 -0.99
CA LYS A 176 17.58 16.13 -0.35
C LYS A 176 16.10 15.98 -0.07
N ALA A 177 15.58 14.77 -0.27
CA ALA A 177 14.22 14.42 0.11
C ALA A 177 14.15 12.95 0.49
N VAL A 178 13.09 12.59 1.22
CA VAL A 178 12.83 11.21 1.63
C VAL A 178 11.43 10.80 1.23
N GLN A 179 11.26 9.53 0.90
CA GLN A 179 9.97 8.90 0.67
C GLN A 179 9.98 7.52 1.30
N ARG A 180 9.00 7.19 2.12
CA ARG A 180 8.79 5.80 2.54
C ARG A 180 7.96 5.08 1.48
N LEU A 181 8.35 3.86 1.16
CA LEU A 181 7.57 2.95 0.32
C LEU A 181 7.14 1.75 1.18
N ARG A 182 5.92 1.29 0.96
CA ARG A 182 5.31 0.10 1.56
C ARG A 182 5.37 -1.04 0.57
N TRP A 183 5.69 -2.23 1.07
CA TRP A 183 5.57 -3.44 0.28
C TRP A 183 4.11 -3.85 0.19
N ILE A 184 3.63 -4.03 -1.03
CA ILE A 184 2.27 -4.48 -1.33
C ILE A 184 2.35 -5.96 -1.75
N PRO A 185 1.76 -6.89 -0.99
CA PRO A 185 1.92 -8.33 -1.24
C PRO A 185 1.17 -8.78 -2.51
N PRO A 186 1.66 -9.80 -3.24
CA PRO A 186 0.88 -10.40 -4.32
C PRO A 186 -0.46 -10.91 -3.81
N GLY A 187 -1.46 -10.96 -4.69
CA GLY A 187 -2.78 -11.41 -4.28
C GLY A 187 -3.83 -11.32 -5.37
N ARG A 188 -5.06 -11.68 -4.97
CA ARG A 188 -6.25 -11.62 -5.81
C ARG A 188 -7.26 -10.68 -5.17
N PHE A 189 -7.90 -9.86 -5.99
CA PHE A 189 -8.96 -8.97 -5.52
C PHE A 189 -10.01 -8.74 -6.60
N LEU A 190 -11.13 -8.16 -6.18
CA LEU A 190 -12.16 -7.67 -7.08
C LEU A 190 -11.88 -6.20 -7.37
N MET A 191 -11.60 -5.89 -8.63
CA MET A 191 -11.36 -4.54 -9.15
C MET A 191 -12.66 -4.00 -9.75
N GLY A 192 -12.92 -2.70 -9.58
CA GLY A 192 -14.20 -2.08 -9.88
C GLY A 192 -15.20 -2.19 -8.72
N SER A 193 -16.45 -1.85 -8.95
CA SER A 193 -17.54 -1.84 -7.95
C SER A 193 -18.72 -2.70 -8.42
N PRO A 194 -19.46 -3.32 -7.49
CA PRO A 194 -20.72 -4.00 -7.83
C PRO A 194 -21.79 -2.96 -8.23
N GLU A 195 -22.74 -3.36 -9.07
CA GLU A 195 -23.88 -2.51 -9.47
C GLU A 195 -24.71 -1.99 -8.28
N SER A 196 -24.66 -2.68 -7.14
CA SER A 196 -25.32 -2.29 -5.91
C SER A 196 -24.59 -1.21 -5.11
N GLU A 197 -23.34 -0.87 -5.46
CA GLU A 197 -22.58 0.19 -4.79
C GLU A 197 -23.20 1.55 -5.14
N ILE A 198 -23.36 2.41 -4.13
CA ILE A 198 -23.92 3.75 -4.35
C ILE A 198 -22.94 4.54 -5.23
N ASP A 199 -23.49 5.25 -6.22
CA ASP A 199 -22.75 6.00 -7.24
C ASP A 199 -21.87 5.13 -8.16
N HIS A 200 -22.23 3.85 -8.36
CA HIS A 200 -21.65 2.98 -9.37
C HIS A 200 -21.72 3.61 -10.78
N GLU A 201 -20.66 3.44 -11.56
CA GLU A 201 -20.62 3.83 -12.98
C GLU A 201 -20.29 2.61 -13.87
N ASP A 202 -20.83 2.56 -15.10
CA ASP A 202 -20.61 1.41 -16.00
C ASP A 202 -19.12 1.19 -16.34
N THR A 203 -18.28 2.22 -16.19
CA THR A 203 -16.85 2.18 -16.50
C THR A 203 -16.02 1.45 -15.44
N GLU A 204 -16.59 1.17 -14.27
CA GLU A 204 -15.93 0.54 -13.11
C GLU A 204 -16.52 -0.84 -12.80
N ARG A 205 -16.91 -1.59 -13.83
CA ARG A 205 -17.45 -2.95 -13.68
C ARG A 205 -16.56 -3.87 -12.83
N LEU A 206 -17.17 -4.57 -11.88
CA LEU A 206 -16.51 -5.56 -11.03
C LEU A 206 -15.95 -6.75 -11.84
N HIS A 207 -14.66 -7.05 -11.68
CA HIS A 207 -13.99 -8.22 -12.25
C HIS A 207 -12.82 -8.69 -11.37
N GLN A 208 -12.37 -9.94 -11.54
CA GLN A 208 -11.29 -10.50 -10.74
C GLN A 208 -9.91 -10.19 -11.37
N VAL A 209 -9.00 -9.70 -10.53
CA VAL A 209 -7.61 -9.43 -10.90
C VAL A 209 -6.67 -10.22 -10.00
N THR A 210 -5.63 -10.80 -10.59
CA THR A 210 -4.51 -11.43 -9.89
C THR A 210 -3.24 -10.64 -10.11
N LEU A 211 -2.58 -10.19 -9.04
CA LEU A 211 -1.23 -9.67 -9.07
C LEU A 211 -0.30 -10.80 -8.59
N THR A 212 0.51 -11.35 -9.50
CA THR A 212 1.33 -12.55 -9.20
C THR A 212 2.58 -12.22 -8.40
N ARG A 213 2.99 -10.96 -8.41
CA ARG A 213 4.16 -10.46 -7.69
C ARG A 213 3.78 -9.22 -6.91
N GLY A 214 4.37 -9.08 -5.72
CA GLY A 214 4.24 -7.85 -4.97
C GLY A 214 5.12 -6.74 -5.55
N PHE A 215 4.92 -5.53 -5.04
CA PHE A 215 5.56 -4.33 -5.53
C PHE A 215 5.69 -3.31 -4.39
N TRP A 216 6.54 -2.31 -4.60
CA TRP A 216 6.69 -1.19 -3.68
C TRP A 216 5.80 -0.04 -4.12
N LEU A 217 5.15 0.62 -3.16
CA LEU A 217 4.33 1.79 -3.41
C LEU A 217 4.63 2.85 -2.35
N GLY A 218 4.80 4.11 -2.76
CA GLY A 218 4.94 5.24 -1.84
C GLY A 218 3.82 5.24 -0.82
N ASP A 219 4.16 5.38 0.46
CA ASP A 219 3.16 5.49 1.52
C ASP A 219 2.31 6.76 1.37
N THR A 220 2.84 7.76 0.67
CA THR A 220 2.17 8.99 0.28
C THR A 220 2.22 9.24 -1.23
N ALA A 221 1.41 10.17 -1.72
CA ALA A 221 1.71 10.87 -2.96
C ALA A 221 3.10 11.53 -2.88
N VAL A 222 3.74 11.74 -4.04
CA VAL A 222 5.02 12.43 -4.13
C VAL A 222 4.86 13.86 -3.62
N SER A 223 5.67 14.24 -2.64
CA SER A 223 5.68 15.58 -2.08
C SER A 223 6.37 16.59 -3.00
N GLN A 224 6.09 17.88 -2.77
CA GLN A 224 6.77 18.96 -3.48
C GLN A 224 8.28 18.94 -3.24
N ALA A 225 8.73 18.62 -2.01
CA ALA A 225 10.15 18.50 -1.70
C ALA A 225 10.84 17.38 -2.51
N LEU A 226 10.23 16.20 -2.61
CA LEU A 226 10.77 15.09 -3.40
C LEU A 226 10.82 15.43 -4.89
N TRP A 227 9.73 15.99 -5.41
CA TRP A 227 9.68 16.44 -6.79
C TRP A 227 10.77 17.47 -7.09
N GLN A 228 10.94 18.47 -6.22
CA GLN A 228 11.93 19.53 -6.40
C GLN A 228 13.36 18.99 -6.30
N ALA A 229 13.66 18.09 -5.35
CA ALA A 229 14.98 17.47 -5.24
C ALA A 229 15.41 16.76 -6.54
N VAL A 230 14.47 16.08 -7.21
CA VAL A 230 14.73 15.32 -8.46
C VAL A 230 14.72 16.20 -9.71
N THR A 231 13.82 17.17 -9.78
CA THR A 231 13.56 17.93 -11.03
C THR A 231 14.15 19.33 -11.06
N GLY A 232 14.38 19.93 -9.88
CA GLY A 232 14.81 21.31 -9.71
C GLY A 232 13.69 22.34 -9.86
N GLN A 233 12.44 21.90 -9.95
CA GLN A 233 11.28 22.76 -10.18
C GLN A 233 10.17 22.43 -9.18
N ASN A 234 9.25 23.37 -8.95
CA ASN A 234 8.01 23.13 -8.19
C ASN A 234 6.84 23.81 -8.92
N PRO A 235 6.10 23.07 -9.78
CA PRO A 235 5.03 23.62 -10.62
C PRO A 235 3.70 23.86 -9.88
N SER A 236 3.59 23.34 -8.65
CA SER A 236 2.37 23.31 -7.85
C SER A 236 1.73 24.69 -7.70
N HIS A 237 0.41 24.77 -7.72
CA HIS A 237 -0.35 25.94 -7.30
C HIS A 237 -0.25 26.19 -5.79
N PHE A 238 -0.56 25.18 -4.97
CA PHE A 238 -0.41 25.27 -3.51
C PHE A 238 1.04 25.05 -3.13
N LYS A 239 1.53 25.69 -2.07
CA LYS A 239 2.95 25.68 -1.71
C LYS A 239 3.18 25.17 -0.29
N GLY A 240 4.03 24.17 -0.19
CA GLY A 240 4.48 23.55 1.05
C GLY A 240 5.27 22.28 0.73
N ASP A 241 6.40 22.10 1.38
CA ASP A 241 7.34 21.01 1.08
C ASP A 241 6.71 19.62 1.27
N ASP A 242 5.78 19.51 2.22
CA ASP A 242 5.03 18.32 2.60
C ASP A 242 3.66 18.20 1.90
N LEU A 243 3.28 19.17 1.06
CA LEU A 243 2.11 19.06 0.19
C LEU A 243 2.41 18.12 -0.98
N PRO A 244 1.39 17.48 -1.58
CA PRO A 244 1.58 16.76 -2.84
C PRO A 244 2.02 17.74 -3.94
N VAL A 245 2.89 17.27 -4.85
CA VAL A 245 3.11 17.99 -6.09
C VAL A 245 1.86 17.91 -6.97
N GLU A 246 1.44 19.04 -7.55
CA GLU A 246 0.36 19.10 -8.54
C GLU A 246 0.70 20.04 -9.71
N ARG A 247 -0.21 20.17 -10.69
CA ARG A 247 0.04 20.81 -12.00
C ARG A 247 1.13 20.13 -12.84
N ILE A 248 1.20 18.82 -12.70
CA ILE A 248 2.09 17.95 -13.46
C ILE A 248 1.28 17.09 -14.43
N SER A 249 1.83 16.88 -15.62
CA SER A 249 1.25 15.97 -16.60
C SER A 249 1.79 14.56 -16.43
N TRP A 250 1.15 13.59 -17.10
CA TRP A 250 1.66 12.22 -17.12
C TRP A 250 3.08 12.16 -17.73
N GLU A 251 3.35 13.00 -18.74
CA GLU A 251 4.67 13.12 -19.37
C GLU A 251 5.73 13.70 -18.42
N ASP A 252 5.37 14.67 -17.56
CA ASP A 252 6.29 15.13 -16.53
C ASP A 252 6.60 14.03 -15.52
N CYS A 253 5.60 13.22 -15.16
CA CYS A 253 5.80 12.09 -14.27
C CYS A 253 6.82 11.12 -14.86
N GLN A 254 6.77 10.84 -16.17
CA GLN A 254 7.79 10.01 -16.83
C GLN A 254 9.18 10.66 -16.78
N THR A 255 9.27 11.98 -16.93
CA THR A 255 10.54 12.70 -16.81
C THR A 255 11.10 12.63 -15.39
N PHE A 256 10.25 12.81 -14.37
CA PHE A 256 10.60 12.63 -12.97
C PHE A 256 11.09 11.21 -12.69
N ILE A 257 10.35 10.20 -13.13
CA ILE A 257 10.71 8.78 -13.00
C ILE A 257 12.05 8.48 -13.66
N ALA A 258 12.28 8.96 -14.89
CA ALA A 258 13.54 8.73 -15.61
C ALA A 258 14.74 9.38 -14.91
N ARG A 259 14.55 10.52 -14.23
CA ARG A 259 15.59 11.14 -13.41
C ARG A 259 15.80 10.37 -12.11
N LEU A 260 14.73 9.98 -11.44
CA LEU A 260 14.81 9.21 -10.20
C LEU A 260 15.46 7.84 -10.42
N ALA A 261 15.22 7.19 -11.56
CA ALA A 261 15.86 5.93 -11.93
C ALA A 261 17.39 6.03 -12.06
N LYS A 262 17.95 7.23 -12.26
CA LYS A 262 19.42 7.44 -12.22
C LYS A 262 19.94 7.53 -10.79
N LEU A 263 19.11 7.98 -9.85
CA LEU A 263 19.45 8.17 -8.44
C LEU A 263 19.20 6.90 -7.62
N ALA A 264 18.20 6.11 -7.99
CA ALA A 264 17.81 4.86 -7.32
C ALA A 264 17.45 3.77 -8.37
N PRO A 265 18.42 3.28 -9.16
CA PRO A 265 18.16 2.31 -10.23
C PRO A 265 17.58 0.99 -9.71
N ASP A 266 18.03 0.52 -8.54
CA ASP A 266 17.60 -0.76 -7.96
C ASP A 266 16.16 -0.74 -7.44
N LEU A 267 15.55 0.45 -7.30
CA LEU A 267 14.12 0.56 -6.98
C LEU A 267 13.26 0.22 -8.21
N GLY A 268 13.76 0.42 -9.42
CA GLY A 268 12.95 0.43 -10.64
C GLY A 268 11.76 1.41 -10.56
N PRO A 269 11.99 2.73 -10.38
CA PRO A 269 10.92 3.72 -10.22
C PRO A 269 9.90 3.69 -11.36
N ALA A 270 8.62 3.75 -11.04
CA ALA A 270 7.52 3.73 -12.01
C ALA A 270 6.26 4.46 -11.48
N LEU A 271 5.26 4.63 -12.34
CA LEU A 271 3.88 4.83 -11.90
C LEU A 271 3.24 3.45 -11.63
N PRO A 272 2.35 3.33 -10.63
CA PRO A 272 1.59 2.10 -10.45
C PRO A 272 0.71 1.83 -11.67
N SER A 273 0.47 0.55 -11.98
CA SER A 273 -0.66 0.22 -12.85
C SER A 273 -1.99 0.57 -12.17
N GLU A 274 -3.04 0.73 -12.95
CA GLU A 274 -4.38 1.00 -12.43
C GLU A 274 -4.80 -0.08 -11.42
N ALA A 275 -4.52 -1.36 -11.74
CA ALA A 275 -4.82 -2.48 -10.86
C ALA A 275 -3.97 -2.49 -9.57
N GLN A 276 -2.68 -2.16 -9.67
CA GLN A 276 -1.81 -2.02 -8.50
C GLN A 276 -2.34 -0.93 -7.57
N TRP A 277 -2.76 0.22 -8.13
CA TRP A 277 -3.28 1.34 -7.37
C TRP A 277 -4.58 0.97 -6.64
N GLU A 278 -5.57 0.37 -7.32
CA GLU A 278 -6.84 0.02 -6.68
C GLU A 278 -6.67 -1.06 -5.61
N TYR A 279 -5.85 -2.07 -5.89
CA TYR A 279 -5.55 -3.13 -4.93
C TYR A 279 -4.97 -2.56 -3.64
N ALA A 280 -4.01 -1.63 -3.78
CA ALA A 280 -3.37 -0.93 -2.69
C ALA A 280 -4.33 0.02 -1.96
N CYS A 281 -5.19 0.74 -2.68
CA CYS A 281 -6.23 1.61 -2.13
C CYS A 281 -7.16 0.81 -1.20
N ARG A 282 -7.66 -0.34 -1.68
CA ARG A 282 -8.58 -1.21 -0.94
C ARG A 282 -7.96 -1.84 0.30
N ALA A 283 -6.67 -2.18 0.26
CA ALA A 283 -5.96 -2.83 1.36
C ALA A 283 -6.69 -4.07 1.94
N GLY A 284 -7.40 -4.81 1.08
CA GLY A 284 -8.17 -6.00 1.45
C GLY A 284 -9.68 -5.77 1.68
N THR A 285 -10.15 -4.52 1.73
CA THR A 285 -11.59 -4.24 1.84
C THR A 285 -12.33 -4.41 0.50
N ARG A 286 -13.65 -4.56 0.60
CA ARG A 286 -14.59 -4.60 -0.54
C ARG A 286 -15.56 -3.42 -0.53
N THR A 287 -15.40 -2.53 0.42
CA THR A 287 -16.24 -1.36 0.63
C THR A 287 -15.82 -0.23 -0.33
N PRO A 288 -16.65 0.83 -0.48
CA PRO A 288 -16.30 1.99 -1.31
C PRO A 288 -15.03 2.70 -0.86
N PHE A 289 -14.70 2.68 0.44
CA PHE A 289 -13.48 3.27 0.99
C PHE A 289 -12.71 2.23 1.81
N SER A 290 -11.40 2.40 1.97
CA SER A 290 -10.55 1.51 2.77
C SER A 290 -10.93 1.49 4.25
N PHE A 291 -11.62 2.53 4.73
CA PHE A 291 -12.14 2.67 6.09
C PHE A 291 -13.64 2.37 6.21
N GLY A 292 -14.26 1.76 5.19
CA GLY A 292 -15.64 1.28 5.22
C GLY A 292 -16.58 1.97 4.23
N GLU A 293 -17.85 2.12 4.63
CA GLU A 293 -18.97 2.54 3.77
C GLU A 293 -19.25 4.06 3.82
N HIS A 294 -18.63 4.77 4.76
CA HIS A 294 -18.99 6.15 5.07
C HIS A 294 -17.79 7.08 4.90
N LEU A 295 -18.03 8.19 4.19
CA LEU A 295 -17.04 9.23 3.96
C LEU A 295 -17.42 10.49 4.74
N HIS A 296 -16.45 11.00 5.50
CA HIS A 296 -16.55 12.29 6.18
C HIS A 296 -15.32 13.16 5.87
N PRO A 297 -15.43 14.50 5.87
CA PRO A 297 -14.29 15.39 5.66
C PRO A 297 -13.18 15.31 6.72
N GLU A 298 -13.39 14.56 7.80
CA GLU A 298 -12.37 14.25 8.82
C GLU A 298 -11.52 13.01 8.47
N LEU A 299 -11.91 12.26 7.43
CA LEU A 299 -11.20 11.06 6.96
C LEU A 299 -10.49 11.29 5.62
N ALA A 300 -10.86 12.36 4.91
CA ALA A 300 -10.45 12.61 3.54
C ALA A 300 -10.55 14.09 3.16
N ASN A 301 -9.73 14.52 2.18
CA ASN A 301 -9.77 15.88 1.67
C ASN A 301 -10.53 15.95 0.34
N TYR A 302 -11.72 16.53 0.35
CA TYR A 302 -12.60 16.67 -0.80
C TYR A 302 -13.58 17.86 -0.62
N ASN A 303 -14.46 18.06 -1.59
CA ASN A 303 -15.53 19.04 -1.52
C ASN A 303 -16.70 18.54 -0.65
N GLY A 304 -16.65 18.88 0.63
CA GLY A 304 -17.68 18.56 1.62
C GLY A 304 -19.07 19.13 1.35
N ASP A 305 -19.25 20.08 0.41
CA ASP A 305 -20.59 20.53 -0.01
C ASP A 305 -21.36 19.46 -0.79
N TYR A 306 -20.65 18.46 -1.32
CA TYR A 306 -21.17 17.34 -2.11
C TYR A 306 -20.68 16.01 -1.52
N PRO A 307 -21.21 15.60 -0.36
CA PRO A 307 -20.80 14.37 0.32
C PRO A 307 -21.16 13.11 -0.49
N TYR A 308 -20.58 11.98 -0.11
CA TYR A 308 -20.93 10.69 -0.69
C TYR A 308 -22.33 10.24 -0.21
N ALA A 309 -23.10 9.63 -1.12
CA ALA A 309 -24.47 9.20 -0.85
C ALA A 309 -25.31 10.34 -0.23
N ASN A 310 -26.12 10.04 0.78
CA ASN A 310 -26.99 11.00 1.48
C ASN A 310 -26.36 11.50 2.79
N ALA A 311 -25.04 11.49 2.93
CA ALA A 311 -24.38 11.99 4.13
C ALA A 311 -24.55 13.52 4.29
N GLN A 312 -24.32 14.03 5.49
CA GLN A 312 -24.42 15.45 5.76
C GLN A 312 -23.27 16.21 5.08
N LYS A 313 -23.58 17.42 4.58
CA LYS A 313 -22.53 18.34 4.11
C LYS A 313 -21.51 18.61 5.21
N GLY A 314 -20.27 18.80 4.81
CA GLY A 314 -19.20 19.15 5.75
C GLY A 314 -18.16 20.06 5.12
N LEU A 315 -16.98 20.09 5.72
CA LEU A 315 -15.92 21.04 5.38
C LEU A 315 -15.42 20.87 3.93
N TYR A 316 -15.42 21.95 3.16
CA TYR A 316 -14.71 22.06 1.89
C TYR A 316 -13.49 22.97 2.06
N ARG A 317 -12.29 22.36 2.09
CA ARG A 317 -11.04 23.05 2.43
C ARG A 317 -10.48 23.91 1.31
N GLN A 318 -10.88 23.67 0.06
CA GLN A 318 -10.46 24.42 -1.12
C GLN A 318 -8.93 24.45 -1.38
N GLN A 319 -8.20 23.48 -0.84
CA GLN A 319 -6.75 23.35 -1.00
C GLN A 319 -6.28 21.92 -0.75
N THR A 320 -5.07 21.61 -1.22
CA THR A 320 -4.34 20.40 -0.82
C THR A 320 -3.91 20.48 0.64
N LEU A 321 -3.76 19.32 1.27
CA LEU A 321 -3.22 19.14 2.62
C LEU A 321 -1.88 18.42 2.56
N PRO A 322 -1.09 18.47 3.65
CA PRO A 322 0.09 17.63 3.82
C PRO A 322 -0.20 16.16 3.49
N VAL A 323 0.76 15.49 2.88
CA VAL A 323 0.54 14.15 2.35
C VAL A 323 0.27 13.08 3.41
N GLN A 324 0.57 13.35 4.69
CA GLN A 324 0.25 12.49 5.85
C GLN A 324 -0.77 13.14 6.81
N HIS A 325 -1.77 13.84 6.27
CA HIS A 325 -2.73 14.58 7.11
C HIS A 325 -3.78 13.70 7.81
N PHE A 326 -4.30 12.66 7.15
CA PHE A 326 -5.27 11.72 7.72
C PHE A 326 -4.63 10.35 7.97
N ASP A 327 -5.30 9.50 8.74
CA ASP A 327 -4.83 8.14 9.00
C ASP A 327 -4.67 7.34 7.69
N PRO A 328 -3.64 6.48 7.59
CA PRO A 328 -3.46 5.62 6.44
C PRO A 328 -4.47 4.47 6.43
N ASN A 329 -4.61 3.80 5.29
CA ASN A 329 -5.32 2.52 5.25
C ASN A 329 -4.54 1.39 5.97
N ASP A 330 -5.11 0.18 6.02
CA ASP A 330 -4.52 -0.95 6.75
C ASP A 330 -3.10 -1.33 6.25
N TRP A 331 -2.70 -0.94 5.04
CA TRP A 331 -1.36 -1.15 4.48
C TRP A 331 -0.43 0.05 4.62
N GLY A 332 -0.83 1.06 5.40
CA GLY A 332 0.01 2.20 5.72
C GLY A 332 0.11 3.22 4.60
N LEU A 333 -0.89 3.27 3.70
CA LEU A 333 -0.97 4.22 2.60
C LEU A 333 -1.89 5.38 2.95
N TYR A 334 -1.33 6.57 2.96
CA TYR A 334 -2.00 7.83 3.28
C TYR A 334 -2.72 8.40 2.07
N GLN A 335 -3.87 9.05 2.32
CA GLN A 335 -4.57 9.88 1.33
C GLN A 335 -4.94 9.14 0.03
N MET A 336 -5.24 7.84 0.09
CA MET A 336 -5.73 7.07 -1.07
C MET A 336 -7.16 7.47 -1.49
N HIS A 337 -7.84 8.33 -0.72
CA HIS A 337 -9.21 8.79 -0.91
C HIS A 337 -9.26 10.32 -0.83
N GLY A 338 -8.84 11.02 -1.89
CA GLY A 338 -8.85 12.49 -1.96
C GLY A 338 -7.47 13.15 -1.97
N ASN A 339 -7.46 14.44 -1.64
CA ASN A 339 -6.31 15.34 -1.72
C ASN A 339 -5.88 15.65 -3.16
N VAL A 340 -5.36 14.69 -3.92
CA VAL A 340 -5.08 14.80 -5.35
C VAL A 340 -5.40 13.49 -6.06
N ASP A 341 -5.92 13.57 -7.28
CA ASP A 341 -5.92 12.42 -8.19
C ASP A 341 -4.47 12.01 -8.49
N GLU A 342 -4.23 10.71 -8.63
CA GLU A 342 -2.90 10.16 -8.88
C GLU A 342 -2.83 9.51 -10.27
N TRP A 343 -1.85 9.94 -11.06
CA TRP A 343 -1.57 9.33 -12.37
C TRP A 343 -1.20 7.85 -12.25
N CYS A 344 -1.88 7.01 -13.04
CA CYS A 344 -1.50 5.61 -13.25
C CYS A 344 -0.78 5.42 -14.60
N ALA A 345 -0.10 4.30 -14.73
CA ALA A 345 0.63 3.93 -15.94
C ALA A 345 -0.27 3.64 -17.15
N ASP A 346 -1.48 3.14 -16.91
CA ASP A 346 -2.38 2.59 -17.92
C ASP A 346 -2.99 3.67 -18.84
N TRP A 347 -3.26 3.26 -20.07
CA TRP A 347 -4.19 3.97 -20.94
C TRP A 347 -5.62 3.66 -20.48
N TYR A 348 -6.47 4.69 -20.42
CA TYR A 348 -7.87 4.56 -20.03
C TYR A 348 -8.67 3.81 -21.10
N ALA A 349 -9.33 2.74 -20.70
CA ALA A 349 -10.24 1.93 -21.51
C ALA A 349 -11.24 1.17 -20.64
N GLU A 350 -12.20 0.50 -21.28
CA GLU A 350 -13.14 -0.42 -20.62
C GLU A 350 -12.40 -1.59 -19.98
N TYR A 351 -12.94 -2.07 -18.86
CA TYR A 351 -12.45 -3.28 -18.21
C TYR A 351 -12.80 -4.53 -19.02
N PRO A 352 -11.93 -5.56 -19.00
CA PRO A 352 -12.23 -6.82 -19.65
C PRO A 352 -13.34 -7.58 -18.92
N ASP A 353 -14.11 -8.37 -19.67
CA ASP A 353 -15.17 -9.23 -19.11
C ASP A 353 -14.63 -10.41 -18.28
N ALA A 354 -13.38 -10.80 -18.54
CA ALA A 354 -12.75 -11.99 -17.98
C ALA A 354 -11.80 -11.65 -16.83
N GLU A 355 -11.49 -12.65 -16.02
CA GLU A 355 -10.42 -12.54 -15.04
C GLU A 355 -9.07 -12.25 -15.73
N VAL A 356 -8.27 -11.37 -15.13
CA VAL A 356 -6.97 -11.01 -15.67
C VAL A 356 -5.86 -11.21 -14.65
N THR A 357 -4.65 -11.46 -15.16
CA THR A 357 -3.43 -11.64 -14.37
C THR A 357 -2.42 -10.60 -14.81
N ASP A 358 -1.89 -9.84 -13.84
CA ASP A 358 -0.94 -8.74 -14.03
C ASP A 358 -1.34 -7.79 -15.18
N PRO A 359 -2.57 -7.21 -15.15
CA PRO A 359 -3.03 -6.35 -16.22
C PRO A 359 -2.17 -5.09 -16.33
N ALA A 360 -1.85 -4.74 -17.56
CA ALA A 360 -1.00 -3.62 -17.93
C ALA A 360 -1.76 -2.53 -18.73
N GLY A 361 -3.08 -2.69 -18.85
CA GLY A 361 -3.93 -1.87 -19.71
C GLY A 361 -3.71 -2.12 -21.21
N PRO A 362 -4.42 -1.38 -22.08
CA PRO A 362 -4.21 -1.45 -23.51
C PRO A 362 -2.88 -0.79 -23.91
N ARG A 363 -2.31 -1.17 -25.06
CA ARG A 363 -1.01 -0.66 -25.53
C ARG A 363 -1.04 0.82 -25.96
N GLN A 364 -2.21 1.31 -26.35
CA GLN A 364 -2.43 2.65 -26.87
C GLN A 364 -3.79 3.17 -26.40
N GLY A 365 -3.91 4.49 -26.29
CA GLY A 365 -5.13 5.16 -25.89
C GLY A 365 -5.04 6.66 -26.14
N ARG A 366 -6.10 7.38 -25.77
CA ARG A 366 -6.15 8.85 -25.85
C ARG A 366 -5.88 9.50 -24.50
N GLU A 367 -6.26 8.83 -23.43
CA GLU A 367 -6.23 9.34 -22.06
C GLU A 367 -5.52 8.35 -21.15
N ARG A 368 -4.82 8.86 -20.14
CA ARG A 368 -4.21 8.07 -19.06
C ARG A 368 -5.16 8.02 -17.87
N VAL A 369 -5.05 6.94 -17.10
CA VAL A 369 -5.91 6.74 -15.93
C VAL A 369 -5.48 7.63 -14.77
N LEU A 370 -6.48 8.20 -14.08
CA LEU A 370 -6.39 8.88 -12.80
C LEU A 370 -7.24 8.14 -11.76
N ARG A 371 -6.76 8.10 -10.52
CA ARG A 371 -7.43 7.43 -9.39
C ARG A 371 -7.40 8.28 -8.12
N GLY A 372 -8.38 8.05 -7.23
CA GLY A 372 -8.38 8.50 -5.84
C GLY A 372 -9.22 9.74 -5.53
N GLY A 373 -9.48 10.59 -6.52
CA GLY A 373 -10.19 11.86 -6.34
C GLY A 373 -9.33 12.94 -5.68
N ALA A 374 -9.76 14.19 -5.79
CA ALA A 374 -9.00 15.33 -5.28
C ALA A 374 -9.78 16.22 -4.30
N TRP A 375 -9.07 17.20 -3.73
CA TRP A 375 -9.60 18.18 -2.77
C TRP A 375 -10.85 18.95 -3.24
N LEU A 376 -11.06 19.08 -4.55
CA LEU A 376 -12.19 19.78 -5.16
C LEU A 376 -13.33 18.86 -5.59
N ASP A 377 -13.12 17.55 -5.55
CA ASP A 377 -14.08 16.56 -6.05
C ASP A 377 -15.19 16.27 -5.05
N ARG A 378 -16.29 15.74 -5.58
CA ARG A 378 -17.43 15.28 -4.80
C ARG A 378 -17.12 13.93 -4.16
N GLY A 379 -17.75 13.61 -3.02
CA GLY A 379 -17.47 12.39 -2.27
C GLY A 379 -17.56 11.09 -3.08
N ARG A 380 -18.44 11.02 -4.08
CA ARG A 380 -18.54 9.86 -4.99
C ARG A 380 -17.26 9.52 -5.76
N ARG A 381 -16.40 10.52 -6.02
CA ARG A 381 -15.13 10.34 -6.75
C ARG A 381 -14.00 9.83 -5.88
N LEU A 382 -14.20 9.78 -4.57
CA LEU A 382 -13.20 9.29 -3.63
C LEU A 382 -13.28 7.77 -3.44
N ARG A 383 -14.23 7.07 -4.06
CA ARG A 383 -14.36 5.62 -3.93
C ARG A 383 -13.14 4.90 -4.51
N SER A 384 -12.76 3.76 -3.93
CA SER A 384 -11.66 2.92 -4.44
C SER A 384 -11.83 2.55 -5.91
N ALA A 385 -13.06 2.29 -6.35
CA ALA A 385 -13.38 1.91 -7.72
C ALA A 385 -13.40 3.10 -8.70
N ASN A 386 -13.49 4.33 -8.19
CA ASN A 386 -13.61 5.49 -9.07
C ASN A 386 -12.36 5.65 -9.93
N ARG A 387 -12.60 5.98 -11.20
CA ARG A 387 -11.56 6.12 -12.21
C ARG A 387 -11.92 7.20 -13.20
N LEU A 388 -10.92 7.98 -13.62
CA LEU A 388 -11.07 9.03 -14.62
C LEU A 388 -10.01 8.87 -15.71
N GLY A 389 -10.34 9.36 -16.91
CA GLY A 389 -9.40 9.54 -18.00
C GLY A 389 -9.01 11.01 -18.12
N SER A 390 -7.73 11.28 -18.38
CA SER A 390 -7.29 12.62 -18.79
C SER A 390 -6.17 12.55 -19.83
N SER A 391 -6.06 13.59 -20.66
CA SER A 391 -5.00 13.69 -21.67
C SER A 391 -3.60 13.65 -21.01
N PRO A 392 -2.60 12.96 -21.60
CA PRO A 392 -1.26 12.81 -21.00
C PRO A 392 -0.51 14.12 -20.77
N ASP A 393 -0.85 15.18 -21.50
CA ASP A 393 -0.26 16.52 -21.42
C ASP A 393 -1.00 17.47 -20.45
N ALA A 394 -2.15 17.04 -19.92
CA ALA A 394 -2.97 17.85 -19.04
C ALA A 394 -2.30 18.11 -17.69
N ARG A 395 -2.43 19.34 -17.17
CA ARG A 395 -1.85 19.79 -15.90
C ARG A 395 -2.91 20.51 -15.08
N PHE A 396 -3.44 19.83 -14.06
CA PHE A 396 -4.46 20.40 -13.19
C PHE A 396 -3.94 20.51 -11.75
N GLY A 397 -4.44 21.51 -11.00
CA GLY A 397 -4.09 21.72 -9.59
C GLY A 397 -4.70 20.71 -8.62
N SER A 398 -5.26 19.65 -9.17
CA SER A 398 -5.88 18.53 -8.47
C SER A 398 -5.22 17.19 -8.81
N ILE A 399 -4.21 17.17 -9.69
CA ILE A 399 -3.56 15.94 -10.15
C ILE A 399 -2.09 15.94 -9.74
N GLY A 400 -1.70 14.88 -9.03
CA GLY A 400 -0.33 14.55 -8.66
C GLY A 400 0.07 13.15 -9.12
N LEU A 401 0.95 12.51 -8.36
CA LEU A 401 1.37 11.12 -8.58
C LEU A 401 1.74 10.44 -7.28
N ARG A 402 1.69 9.11 -7.29
CA ARG A 402 2.34 8.24 -6.30
C ARG A 402 3.39 7.39 -6.97
N LEU A 403 4.52 7.25 -6.28
CA LEU A 403 5.66 6.48 -6.78
C LEU A 403 5.41 4.98 -6.57
N ALA A 404 5.69 4.18 -7.59
CA ALA A 404 5.82 2.73 -7.47
C ALA A 404 7.26 2.28 -7.74
N GLY A 405 7.59 1.06 -7.34
CA GLY A 405 8.87 0.41 -7.64
C GLY A 405 8.78 -1.11 -7.60
N GLY A 406 9.83 -1.78 -8.09
CA GLY A 406 9.90 -3.23 -8.20
C GLY A 406 9.22 -3.77 -9.45
N PHE A 407 8.23 -4.65 -9.28
CA PHE A 407 7.58 -5.33 -10.40
C PHE A 407 6.69 -4.37 -11.22
N ASP A 408 7.00 -4.24 -12.51
CA ASP A 408 6.17 -3.57 -13.50
C ASP A 408 5.55 -4.60 -14.48
N PRO A 409 4.22 -4.79 -14.50
CA PRO A 409 3.57 -5.76 -15.38
C PRO A 409 3.78 -5.46 -16.88
N ARG A 410 4.17 -4.23 -17.24
CA ARG A 410 4.44 -3.83 -18.65
C ARG A 410 5.81 -4.29 -19.14
N ALA A 411 6.78 -4.52 -18.26
CA ALA A 411 8.14 -4.88 -18.65
C ALA A 411 8.20 -6.18 -19.48
N GLY A 412 7.30 -7.14 -19.21
CA GLY A 412 7.17 -8.38 -19.99
C GLY A 412 6.61 -8.18 -21.40
N GLN A 413 5.83 -7.12 -21.65
CA GLN A 413 5.24 -6.85 -22.96
C GLN A 413 6.21 -6.17 -23.93
N ALA A 414 7.11 -5.33 -23.43
CA ALA A 414 8.15 -4.68 -24.23
C ALA A 414 9.13 -5.70 -24.85
N GLY A 415 9.45 -6.78 -24.14
CA GLY A 415 10.34 -7.85 -24.61
C GLY A 415 9.76 -8.73 -25.72
N GLN A 416 8.43 -8.83 -25.84
CA GLN A 416 7.78 -9.60 -26.92
C GLN A 416 7.74 -8.83 -28.26
N ALA A 417 7.65 -7.50 -28.22
CA ALA A 417 7.72 -6.67 -29.42
C ALA A 417 9.12 -6.73 -30.08
N GLY A 418 10.19 -6.81 -29.29
CA GLY A 418 11.56 -6.96 -29.79
C GLY A 418 11.88 -8.33 -30.40
N ARG A 419 11.15 -9.39 -30.02
CA ARG A 419 11.32 -10.74 -30.59
C ARG A 419 10.45 -10.97 -31.83
N ALA A 420 9.29 -10.32 -31.93
CA ALA A 420 8.44 -10.36 -33.12
C ALA A 420 9.07 -9.61 -34.33
N GLY A 421 9.91 -8.60 -34.08
CA GLY A 421 10.64 -7.87 -35.13
C GLY A 421 11.91 -8.56 -35.67
N ALA A 422 12.37 -9.65 -35.04
CA ALA A 422 13.64 -10.30 -35.39
C ALA A 422 13.48 -11.69 -36.04
N SER A 423 12.25 -12.12 -36.37
CA SER A 423 11.97 -13.42 -37.00
C SER A 423 11.41 -13.36 -38.43
N ALA A 424 11.41 -12.19 -39.06
CA ALA A 424 11.09 -12.03 -40.48
C ALA A 424 12.32 -11.51 -41.24
N GLY A 425 13.25 -12.40 -41.58
CA GLY A 425 14.43 -12.02 -42.36
C GLY A 425 15.57 -13.03 -42.41
N ALA A 426 15.28 -14.32 -42.57
CA ALA A 426 16.28 -15.30 -42.99
C ALA A 426 15.75 -16.04 -44.22
N LEU A 427 15.92 -15.41 -45.39
CA LEU A 427 15.84 -16.11 -46.66
C LEU A 427 17.23 -16.14 -47.29
N THR A 428 17.55 -17.35 -47.71
CA THR A 428 18.83 -17.89 -48.14
C THR A 428 19.37 -17.22 -49.40
N ALA A 429 20.69 -17.05 -49.45
CA ALA A 429 21.44 -16.75 -50.65
C ALA A 429 21.57 -18.02 -51.53
N ASP A 430 20.98 -18.01 -52.72
CA ASP A 430 21.62 -18.42 -53.98
C ASP A 430 20.60 -18.25 -55.12
N ASP A 431 20.90 -17.35 -56.06
CA ASP A 431 20.90 -17.68 -57.50
C ASP A 431 21.26 -16.44 -58.34
N ARG A 432 22.22 -16.65 -59.24
CA ARG A 432 22.79 -15.65 -60.17
C ARG A 432 21.92 -15.53 -61.43
N ALA A 433 21.72 -14.30 -61.94
CA ALA A 433 22.08 -13.89 -63.32
C ALA A 433 21.60 -12.45 -63.65
N PRO A 434 22.22 -11.77 -64.64
CA PRO A 434 22.32 -10.31 -64.72
C PRO A 434 21.49 -9.68 -65.87
N GLY A 435 21.26 -8.36 -65.82
CA GLY A 435 20.80 -7.64 -67.01
C GLY A 435 20.33 -6.20 -66.79
N ASP A 436 21.00 -5.29 -67.50
CA ASP A 436 20.53 -3.99 -68.02
C ASP A 436 20.37 -2.72 -67.15
N ARG A 437 21.42 -1.88 -67.28
CA ARG A 437 21.42 -0.55 -67.90
C ARG A 437 20.36 0.50 -67.46
N ALA A 438 20.91 1.51 -66.78
CA ALA A 438 20.93 2.95 -67.12
C ALA A 438 19.60 3.68 -67.39
N LEU A 439 19.42 4.80 -66.67
CA LEU A 439 19.26 6.21 -67.14
C LEU A 439 18.94 7.05 -65.88
N GLY A 440 19.77 8.01 -65.48
CA GLY A 440 19.70 9.42 -65.90
C GLY A 440 18.46 10.09 -65.29
N GLY A 441 18.50 11.03 -64.35
CA GLY A 441 19.31 12.26 -64.31
C GLY A 441 18.39 13.47 -64.49
N HIS A 442 18.60 14.52 -63.68
CA HIS A 442 17.92 15.83 -63.62
C HIS A 442 16.62 15.89 -62.78
N GLY A 443 16.42 16.79 -61.81
CA GLY A 443 17.18 17.98 -61.41
C GLY A 443 16.34 19.26 -61.55
N VAL A 444 16.07 19.92 -60.41
CA VAL A 444 15.86 21.38 -60.23
C VAL A 444 14.63 22.00 -60.93
N GLY A 445 13.80 22.87 -60.37
CA GLY A 445 13.79 23.66 -59.14
C GLY A 445 12.92 24.92 -59.36
N GLY A 446 12.48 25.56 -58.27
CA GLY A 446 11.85 26.90 -58.24
C GLY A 446 10.37 26.93 -58.66
N GLY A 447 9.44 27.61 -58.00
CA GLY A 447 9.51 28.66 -57.00
C GLY A 447 8.37 29.65 -57.27
N GLY A 448 7.65 30.09 -56.23
CA GLY A 448 7.00 31.40 -56.25
C GLY A 448 5.47 31.50 -56.12
N ARG A 449 5.09 32.05 -54.95
CA ARG A 449 4.08 33.10 -54.71
C ARG A 449 2.58 32.75 -54.55
N ALA A 450 2.16 32.86 -53.29
CA ALA A 450 1.32 33.91 -52.70
C ALA A 450 -0.11 34.16 -53.23
N GLY A 451 -1.08 34.01 -52.32
CA GLY A 451 -2.41 34.61 -52.40
C GLY A 451 -2.99 34.82 -50.99
N GLN A 452 -2.98 36.07 -50.52
CA GLN A 452 -3.71 36.56 -49.34
C GLN A 452 -5.16 36.87 -49.73
N VAL A 453 -6.14 36.55 -48.88
CA VAL A 453 -7.41 37.28 -48.79
C VAL A 453 -7.83 37.43 -47.33
N LYS A 454 -8.06 38.68 -46.92
CA LYS A 454 -8.69 39.12 -45.66
C LYS A 454 -10.16 39.51 -45.90
N SER A 455 -10.94 39.44 -44.82
CA SER A 455 -12.13 40.25 -44.43
C SER A 455 -13.30 39.34 -44.01
N ARG A 456 -14.16 39.64 -43.02
CA ARG A 456 -14.49 40.88 -42.30
C ARG A 456 -15.27 40.52 -41.02
N ARG A 457 -15.18 41.38 -39.99
CA ARG A 457 -16.00 41.39 -38.76
C ARG A 457 -17.50 41.64 -39.04
N ARG A 458 -18.39 41.14 -38.18
CA ARG A 458 -19.58 41.88 -37.66
C ARG A 458 -20.25 41.15 -36.45
N ARG A 459 -20.29 41.84 -35.31
CA ARG A 459 -21.41 41.94 -34.34
C ARG A 459 -22.01 43.35 -34.53
N PRO A 460 -23.21 43.75 -34.02
CA PRO A 460 -23.86 43.28 -32.79
C PRO A 460 -25.39 43.10 -32.83
N GLY A 461 -25.92 42.61 -31.70
CA GLY A 461 -27.31 42.59 -31.24
C GLY A 461 -27.29 42.16 -29.79
#